data_AF-G9KAZ1-F1
#
_entry.id   AF-G9KAZ1-F1
#
_cell.length_a   1.000
_cell.length_b   1.000
_cell.length_c   1.000
_cell.angle_alpha   90.00
_cell.angle_beta   90.00
_cell.angle_gamma   90.00
#
_symmetry.space_group_name_H-M   'P 1'
#
loop_
_entity.id
_entity.type
_entity.pdbx_description
1 polymer ?
#
loop_
_entity_poly.entity_id
_entity_poly.type
_entity_poly.pdbx_seq_one_letter_code
_entity_poly.pdbx_strand_id
1 'polypeptide(L)'
;DYKRIILLKGLEAINEYQFSIVKSLLARDLRLTRKMQEEYNKVQIADLMERKFPGPACVDKLVKLFKDIEELGDVVKILKNEKKKVMRQSGAR
;
A
#
# COMPACT_ATOMS: atom_id res chain seq x y z
N ASP A 1 10.56 1.23 -7.85
CA ASP A 1 10.47 2.30 -6.83
C ASP A 1 9.16 2.36 -6.07
N TYR A 2 8.01 2.28 -6.74
CA TYR A 2 6.70 2.39 -6.08
C TYR A 2 6.41 1.30 -5.04
N LYS A 3 6.88 0.05 -5.24
CA LYS A 3 6.81 -0.99 -4.19
C LYS A 3 7.51 -0.60 -2.88
N ARG A 4 8.68 0.05 -2.98
CA ARG A 4 9.42 0.50 -1.78
C ARG A 4 8.60 1.54 -1.00
N ILE A 5 7.86 2.39 -1.71
CA ILE A 5 6.97 3.37 -1.09
C ILE A 5 5.84 2.66 -0.32
N ILE A 6 5.10 1.76 -0.97
CA ILE A 6 3.97 1.09 -0.31
C ILE A 6 4.40 0.22 0.87
N LEU A 7 5.58 -0.42 0.79
CA LEU A 7 6.08 -1.26 1.88
C LEU A 7 6.61 -0.39 3.03
N LEU A 8 7.64 0.42 2.79
CA LEU A 8 8.39 1.10 3.85
C LEU A 8 7.68 2.32 4.41
N LYS A 9 6.82 2.97 3.61
CA LYS A 9 6.14 4.22 3.99
C LYS A 9 4.64 4.03 4.16
N GLY A 10 4.10 2.85 3.83
CA GLY A 10 2.70 2.50 3.96
C GLY A 10 2.50 1.37 4.96
N LEU A 11 2.72 0.13 4.53
CA LEU A 11 2.40 -1.07 5.31
C LEU A 11 3.27 -1.22 6.57
N GLU A 12 4.55 -0.88 6.52
CA GLU A 12 5.41 -0.91 7.72
C GLU A 12 4.96 0.11 8.77
N ALA A 13 4.41 1.25 8.36
CA ALA A 13 4.01 2.35 9.24
C ALA A 13 2.72 2.08 10.03
N ILE A 14 2.00 1.00 9.74
CA ILE A 14 0.72 0.66 10.39
C ILE A 14 0.86 -0.54 11.34
N ASN A 15 0.03 -0.58 12.38
CA ASN A 15 0.01 -1.67 13.34
C ASN A 15 -0.71 -2.92 12.79
N GLU A 16 -0.67 -4.03 13.55
CA GLU A 16 -1.27 -5.31 13.12
C GLU A 16 -2.79 -5.22 12.93
N TYR A 17 -3.49 -4.48 13.79
CA TYR A 17 -4.94 -4.30 13.68
C TYR A 17 -5.31 -3.54 12.39
N GLN A 18 -4.66 -2.40 12.15
CA GLN A 18 -4.82 -1.64 10.90
C GLN A 18 -4.45 -2.50 9.69
N PHE A 19 -3.39 -3.30 9.78
CA PHE A 19 -3.00 -4.20 8.70
C PHE A 19 -4.04 -5.30 8.45
N SER A 20 -4.71 -5.81 9.48
CA SER A 20 -5.82 -6.76 9.34
C SER A 20 -7.00 -6.14 8.57
N ILE A 21 -7.35 -4.89 8.86
CA ILE A 21 -8.37 -4.13 8.13
C ILE A 21 -7.96 -3.99 6.66
N VAL A 22 -6.71 -3.61 6.41
CA VAL A 22 -6.17 -3.47 5.04
C VAL A 22 -6.25 -4.79 4.27
N LYS A 23 -5.86 -5.92 4.88
CA LYS A 23 -5.97 -7.25 4.26
C LYS A 23 -7.42 -7.58 3.92
N SER A 24 -8.36 -7.29 4.82
CA SER A 24 -9.79 -7.50 4.58
C SER A 24 -10.31 -6.67 3.41
N LEU A 25 -10.00 -5.37 3.37
CA LEU A 25 -10.42 -4.45 2.31
C LEU A 25 -9.79 -4.76 0.95
N LEU A 26 -8.55 -5.29 0.94
CA LEU A 26 -7.87 -5.72 -0.28
C LEU A 26 -8.25 -7.13 -0.74
N ALA A 27 -8.98 -7.90 0.07
CA ALA A 27 -9.23 -9.31 -0.18
C ALA A 27 -9.84 -9.56 -1.57
N ARG A 28 -10.79 -8.73 -1.99
CA ARG A 28 -11.42 -8.86 -3.31
C ARG A 28 -10.48 -8.47 -4.45
N ASP A 29 -9.73 -7.40 -4.28
CA ASP A 29 -8.83 -6.87 -5.31
C ASP A 29 -7.63 -7.79 -5.57
N LEU A 30 -7.05 -8.31 -4.49
CA LEU A 30 -5.89 -9.20 -4.52
C LEU A 30 -6.27 -10.69 -4.53
N ARG A 31 -7.58 -11.00 -4.51
CA ARG A 31 -8.12 -12.37 -4.46
C ARG A 31 -7.55 -13.18 -3.28
N LEU A 32 -7.48 -12.55 -2.10
CA LEU A 32 -6.96 -13.19 -0.89
C LEU A 32 -8.00 -14.19 -0.34
N THR A 33 -7.57 -15.43 -0.15
CA THR A 33 -8.33 -16.40 0.64
C THR A 33 -8.28 -16.06 2.14
N ARG A 34 -9.13 -16.68 2.96
CA ARG A 34 -9.07 -16.50 4.43
C ARG A 34 -7.69 -16.85 4.99
N LYS A 35 -7.14 -17.99 4.58
CA LYS A 35 -5.79 -18.43 4.95
C LYS A 35 -4.73 -17.39 4.59
N MET A 36 -4.80 -16.80 3.39
CA MET A 36 -3.85 -15.75 3.00
C MET A 36 -4.04 -14.48 3.83
N GLN A 37 -5.27 -14.11 4.19
CA GLN A 37 -5.51 -12.95 5.06
C GLN A 37 -4.95 -13.17 6.47
N GLU A 38 -4.86 -14.40 6.96
CA GLU A 38 -4.26 -14.73 8.25
C GLU A 38 -2.72 -14.75 8.15
N GLU A 39 -2.17 -15.49 7.18
CA GLU A 39 -0.74 -15.80 7.10
C GLU A 39 0.11 -14.72 6.42
N TYR A 40 -0.46 -13.93 5.49
CA TYR A 40 0.37 -13.03 4.70
C TYR A 40 0.84 -11.84 5.51
N ASN A 41 2.15 -11.60 5.42
CA ASN A 41 2.82 -10.46 6.01
C ASN A 41 2.81 -9.23 5.07
N LYS A 42 3.31 -8.11 5.59
CA LYS A 42 3.37 -6.81 4.88
C LYS A 42 4.17 -6.89 3.57
N VAL A 43 5.24 -7.67 3.54
CA VAL A 43 6.08 -7.85 2.34
C VAL A 43 5.30 -8.59 1.25
N GLN A 44 4.64 -9.70 1.58
CA GLN A 44 3.84 -10.48 0.64
C GLN A 44 2.66 -9.67 0.09
N ILE A 45 1.99 -8.87 0.93
CA ILE A 45 0.92 -7.98 0.46
C ILE A 45 1.48 -6.90 -0.47
N ALA A 46 2.64 -6.30 -0.17
CA ALA A 46 3.28 -5.34 -1.07
C ALA A 46 3.62 -5.95 -2.45
N ASP A 47 4.11 -7.19 -2.47
CA ASP A 47 4.37 -7.93 -3.70
C ASP A 47 3.11 -8.13 -4.54
N LEU A 48 2.01 -8.53 -3.91
CA LEU A 48 0.73 -8.70 -4.58
C LEU A 48 0.18 -7.37 -5.11
N MET A 49 0.31 -6.30 -4.33
CA MET A 49 -0.12 -4.97 -4.75
C MET A 49 0.67 -4.46 -5.96
N GLU A 50 2.00 -4.63 -5.99
CA GLU A 50 2.80 -4.23 -7.15
C GLU A 50 2.41 -5.01 -8.40
N ARG A 51 2.17 -6.32 -8.28
CA ARG A 51 1.73 -7.16 -9.41
C ARG A 51 0.33 -6.78 -9.91
N LYS A 52 -0.59 -6.48 -9.00
CA LYS A 52 -1.99 -6.16 -9.34
C LYS A 52 -2.16 -4.73 -9.86
N PHE A 53 -1.40 -3.79 -9.31
CA PHE A 53 -1.50 -2.36 -9.57
C PHE A 53 -0.12 -1.79 -9.95
N PRO A 54 0.33 -1.96 -11.20
CA PRO A 54 1.70 -1.64 -11.57
C PRO A 54 2.02 -0.14 -11.47
N GLY A 55 3.29 0.15 -11.14
CA GLY A 55 3.83 1.51 -11.11
C GLY A 55 3.14 2.42 -10.08
N PRO A 56 2.78 3.66 -10.43
CA PRO A 56 2.18 4.60 -9.48
C PRO A 56 0.79 4.17 -8.98
N ALA A 57 0.12 3.25 -9.67
CA ALA A 57 -1.23 2.81 -9.33
C ALA A 57 -1.30 2.06 -7.99
N CYS A 58 -0.25 1.32 -7.59
CA CYS A 58 -0.24 0.66 -6.27
C CYS A 58 -0.25 1.68 -5.13
N VAL A 59 0.45 2.80 -5.28
CA VAL A 59 0.46 3.87 -4.28
C VAL A 59 -0.89 4.58 -4.24
N ASP A 60 -1.51 4.85 -5.38
CA ASP A 60 -2.84 5.47 -5.42
C ASP A 60 -3.91 4.59 -4.77
N LYS A 61 -3.85 3.28 -5.01
CA LYS A 61 -4.75 2.32 -4.38
C LYS A 61 -4.60 2.34 -2.85
N LEU A 62 -3.36 2.32 -2.35
CA LEU A 62 -3.10 2.35 -0.91
C LEU A 62 -3.54 3.68 -0.29
N VAL A 63 -3.25 4.81 -0.95
CA VAL A 63 -3.71 6.15 -0.53
C VAL A 63 -5.23 6.23 -0.48
N LYS A 64 -5.94 5.65 -1.44
CA LYS A 64 -7.41 5.63 -1.42
C LYS A 64 -7.93 4.84 -0.23
N LEU A 65 -7.37 3.66 0.03
CA LEU A 65 -7.78 2.80 1.14
C LEU A 65 -7.51 3.46 2.50
N PHE A 66 -6.33 4.08 2.68
CA PHE A 66 -5.97 4.71 3.95
C PHE A 66 -6.73 5.99 4.24
N LYS A 67 -7.29 6.68 3.23
CA LYS A 67 -8.13 7.87 3.46
C LYS A 67 -9.40 7.56 4.23
N ASP A 68 -9.90 6.34 4.10
CA ASP A 68 -11.12 5.89 4.77
C ASP A 68 -10.84 5.43 6.21
N ILE A 69 -9.57 5.44 6.65
CA ILE A 69 -9.12 5.07 8.00
C ILE A 69 -8.57 6.34 8.68
N GLU A 70 -9.34 6.90 9.63
CA GLU A 70 -9.06 8.20 10.27
C GLU A 70 -7.62 8.32 10.82
N GLU A 71 -7.12 7.24 11.44
CA GLU A 71 -5.80 7.18 12.07
C GLU A 71 -4.62 7.21 11.08
N LEU A 72 -4.86 7.05 9.78
CA LEU A 72 -3.81 6.93 8.76
C LEU A 72 -3.58 8.21 7.95
N GLY A 73 -4.18 9.34 8.37
CA GLY A 73 -4.09 10.62 7.69
C GLY A 73 -2.66 11.09 7.39
N ASP A 74 -1.73 10.89 8.33
CA ASP A 74 -0.32 11.27 8.13
C ASP A 74 0.41 10.33 7.18
N VAL A 75 0.11 9.03 7.25
CA VAL A 75 0.65 8.03 6.31
C VAL A 75 0.20 8.34 4.88
N VAL A 76 -1.06 8.76 4.68
CA VAL A 76 -1.58 9.24 3.39
C VAL A 76 -0.79 10.42 2.85
N LYS A 77 -0.43 11.39 3.71
CA LYS A 77 0.39 12.55 3.29
C LYS A 77 1.79 12.11 2.85
N ILE A 78 2.43 11.22 3.61
CA ILE A 78 3.76 10.68 3.30
C ILE A 78 3.74 9.96 1.95
N LEU A 79 2.79 9.05 1.73
CA LEU A 79 2.66 8.29 0.48
C LEU A 79 2.51 9.19 -0.74
N LYS A 80 1.68 10.24 -0.66
CA LYS A 80 1.49 11.21 -1.75
C LYS A 80 2.78 11.98 -2.04
N ASN A 81 3.53 12.38 -1.01
CA ASN A 81 4.77 13.13 -1.17
C ASN A 81 5.88 12.27 -1.81
N GLU A 82 6.06 11.04 -1.33
CA GLU A 82 7.05 10.11 -1.88
C GLU A 82 6.71 9.71 -3.32
N LYS A 83 5.43 9.49 -3.65
CA LYS A 83 5.00 9.29 -5.03
C LYS A 83 5.44 10.46 -5.94
N LYS A 84 5.18 11.71 -5.53
CA LYS A 84 5.57 12.91 -6.30
C LYS A 84 7.08 12.99 -6.50
N LYS A 85 7.88 12.66 -5.49
CA LYS A 85 9.36 12.62 -5.60
C LYS A 85 9.82 11.62 -6.65
N VAL A 86 9.31 10.39 -6.59
CA VAL A 86 9.67 9.34 -7.56
C VAL A 86 9.22 9.71 -8.97
N MET A 87 8.02 10.28 -9.15
CA MET A 87 7.55 10.75 -10.45
C MET A 87 8.44 11.82 -11.06
N ARG A 88 8.91 12.80 -10.25
CA ARG A 88 9.84 13.84 -10.72
C ARG A 88 11.20 13.25 -11.13
N GLN A 89 11.70 12.27 -10.40
CA GLN A 89 12.97 11.60 -10.70
C GLN A 89 12.89 10.72 -11.96
N SER A 90 11.71 10.15 -12.24
CA SER A 90 11.48 9.29 -13.40
C SER A 90 11.09 10.04 -14.66
N GLY A 91 10.51 11.24 -14.55
CA GLY A 91 10.25 12.14 -15.69
C GLY A 91 11.44 13.05 -16.07
N ALA A 92 12.53 13.03 -15.32
CA ALA A 92 13.77 13.76 -15.60
C ALA A 92 14.82 12.91 -16.36
N ARG A 93 14.38 11.80 -16.99
CA ARG A 93 15.21 10.93 -17.82
C ARG A 93 14.70 10.91 -19.24
#